data_AF-A0A5E7ZBJ5-F1
#
_entry.id   AF-A0A5E7ZBJ5-F1
#
_cell.length_a   1.000
_cell.length_b   1.000
_cell.length_c   1.000
_cell.angle_alpha   90.00
_cell.angle_beta   90.00
_cell.angle_gamma   90.00
#
_symmetry.space_group_name_H-M   'P 1'
#
loop_
_entity.id
_entity.type
_entity.pdbx_description
1 polymer ?
#
loop_
_entity_poly.entity_id
_entity_poly.type
_entity_poly.pdbx_seq_one_letter_code
_entity_poly.pdbx_strand_id
1 'polypeptide(L)' 'MADLHKTRHEPIKQLFEILDDTHAVMAGLEKPGHGMQPMAPQVDEDRRGIWFYAKRDSEMGSAIAS' A
#
# COMPACT_ATOMS: atom_id res chain seq x y z
N MET A 1 14.73 -7.03 -3.17
CA MET A 1 14.67 -7.94 -4.35
C MET A 1 13.79 -9.13 -3.98
N ALA A 2 12.90 -9.60 -4.86
CA ALA A 2 11.95 -10.67 -4.49
C ALA A 2 12.62 -12.06 -4.43
N ASP A 3 12.49 -12.74 -3.29
CA ASP A 3 12.89 -14.14 -3.05
C ASP A 3 11.74 -15.10 -3.39
N LEU A 4 11.93 -15.95 -4.40
CA LEU A 4 10.90 -16.86 -4.88
C LEU A 4 10.56 -18.00 -3.90
N HIS A 5 11.51 -18.41 -3.06
CA HIS A 5 11.28 -19.42 -2.04
C HIS A 5 10.42 -18.83 -0.92
N LYS A 6 10.78 -17.65 -0.41
CA LYS A 6 9.93 -16.91 0.54
C LYS A 6 8.56 -16.62 -0.04
N THR A 7 8.44 -16.37 -1.34
CA THR A 7 7.11 -16.07 -1.94
C THR A 7 6.20 -17.28 -1.87
N ARG A 8 6.75 -18.49 -1.95
CA ARG A 8 5.99 -19.74 -1.85
C ARG A 8 5.67 -20.14 -0.42
N HIS A 9 6.57 -19.90 0.52
CA HIS A 9 6.48 -20.43 1.89
C HIS A 9 6.08 -19.39 2.94
N GLU A 10 6.42 -18.12 2.73
CA GLU A 10 6.20 -16.99 3.65
C GLU A 10 5.70 -15.72 2.90
N PRO A 11 4.64 -15.80 2.06
CA PRO A 11 4.25 -14.71 1.15
C PRO A 11 3.91 -13.40 1.86
N ILE A 12 3.24 -13.46 3.01
CA ILE A 12 2.82 -12.28 3.78
C ILE A 12 4.02 -11.57 4.38
N LYS A 13 4.96 -12.32 4.94
CA LYS A 13 6.19 -11.76 5.51
C LYS A 13 7.02 -11.07 4.44
N GLN A 14 7.19 -11.72 3.29
CA GLN A 14 7.92 -11.11 2.19
C GLN A 14 7.25 -9.85 1.63
N LEU A 15 5.92 -9.80 1.60
CA LEU A 15 5.20 -8.59 1.22
C LEU A 15 5.58 -7.42 2.13
N PHE A 16 5.55 -7.63 3.45
CA PHE A 16 5.90 -6.59 4.41
C PHE A 16 7.39 -6.24 4.37
N GLU A 17 8.30 -7.21 4.24
CA GLU A 17 9.74 -6.96 4.03
C GLU A 17 10.00 -6.06 2.80
N ILE A 18 9.28 -6.30 1.68
CA ILE A 18 9.42 -5.48 0.47
C ILE A 18 8.84 -4.09 0.67
N LEU A 19 7.68 -3.99 1.32
CA LEU A 19 7.02 -2.70 1.55
C LEU A 19 7.80 -1.80 2.51
N ASP A 20 8.46 -2.37 3.52
CA ASP A 20 9.27 -1.62 4.49
C ASP A 20 10.50 -0.97 3.84
N ASP A 21 11.09 -1.64 2.84
CA ASP A 21 12.20 -1.09 2.02
C ASP A 21 11.71 -0.12 0.91
N THR A 22 10.38 -0.01 0.71
CA THR A 22 9.80 0.77 -0.39
C THR A 22 9.32 2.15 0.09
N HIS A 23 9.98 3.21 -0.35
CA HIS A 23 9.62 4.59 0.00
C HIS A 23 8.29 5.08 -0.60
N ALA A 24 7.92 4.59 -1.78
CA ALA A 24 6.72 5.04 -2.48
C ALA A 24 6.07 3.88 -3.25
N VAL A 25 4.77 3.75 -3.10
CA VAL A 25 3.94 2.77 -3.82
C VAL A 25 2.88 3.49 -4.63
N MET A 26 2.41 2.83 -5.68
CA MET A 26 1.23 3.30 -6.42
C MET A 26 -0.02 2.79 -5.70
N ALA A 27 -0.77 3.70 -5.10
CA ALA A 27 -2.05 3.41 -4.46
C ALA A 27 -3.18 3.94 -5.35
N GLY A 28 -4.19 3.11 -5.60
CA GLY A 28 -5.36 3.46 -6.41
C GLY A 28 -6.63 2.92 -5.77
N LEU A 29 -7.76 3.53 -6.10
CA LEU A 29 -9.08 3.03 -5.71
C LEU A 29 -9.67 2.24 -6.87
N GLU A 30 -10.37 1.15 -6.58
CA GLU A 30 -11.18 0.43 -7.56
C GLU A 30 -12.50 1.18 -7.83
N LYS A 31 -12.39 2.44 -8.22
CA LYS A 31 -13.50 3.33 -8.57
C LYS A 31 -13.26 3.92 -9.96
N PRO A 32 -14.29 3.99 -10.84
CA PRO A 32 -14.15 4.62 -12.15
C PRO A 32 -13.61 6.05 -12.04
N GLY A 33 -12.68 6.41 -12.92
CA GLY A 33 -12.11 7.76 -12.99
C GLY A 33 -11.08 8.09 -11.91
N HIS A 34 -10.72 7.15 -11.03
CA HIS A 34 -9.71 7.35 -10.00
C HIS A 34 -8.40 6.69 -10.43
N GLY A 35 -7.36 7.50 -10.61
CA GLY A 35 -6.05 7.01 -11.04
C GLY A 35 -5.27 6.34 -9.90
N MET A 36 -4.20 5.63 -10.27
CA MET A 36 -3.16 5.31 -9.29
C MET A 36 -2.31 6.54 -9.01
N GLN A 37 -2.08 6.85 -7.74
CA GLN A 37 -1.23 7.94 -7.29
C GLN A 37 -0.07 7.43 -6.43
N PRO A 38 1.11 8.06 -6.52
CA PRO A 38 2.24 7.72 -5.65
C PRO A 38 1.93 8.12 -4.20
N MET A 39 2.10 7.20 -3.26
CA MET A 39 1.89 7.44 -1.83
C MET A 39 2.99 6.76 -1.01
N ALA A 40 3.31 7.35 0.15
CA ALA A 40 4.23 6.74 1.12
C ALA A 40 3.44 5.77 2.03
N PRO A 41 3.72 4.47 2.00
CA PRO A 41 3.09 3.50 2.88
C PRO A 41 3.61 3.62 4.31
N GLN A 42 2.78 3.30 5.29
CA GLN A 42 3.16 3.12 6.69
C GLN A 42 2.80 1.69 7.07
N VAL A 43 3.83 0.85 7.19
CA VAL A 43 3.68 -0.60 7.34
C VAL A 43 3.50 -0.97 8.82
N ASP A 44 2.50 -1.81 9.09
CA ASP A 44 2.26 -2.42 10.40
C ASP A 44 2.08 -3.94 10.20
N GLU A 45 3.19 -4.68 10.24
CA GLU A 45 3.19 -6.13 10.00
C GLU A 45 2.39 -6.89 11.08
N ASP A 46 2.51 -6.47 12.35
CA ASP A 46 1.84 -7.10 13.49
C ASP A 46 0.32 -7.08 13.33
N ARG A 47 -0.24 -5.97 12.84
CA ARG A 47 -1.67 -5.82 12.56
C ARG A 47 -2.06 -6.18 11.14
N ARG A 48 -1.08 -6.57 10.30
CA ARG A 48 -1.24 -6.80 8.86
C ARG A 48 -1.89 -5.62 8.14
N GLY A 49 -1.53 -4.41 8.55
CA GLY A 49 -2.07 -3.15 8.03
C GLY A 49 -1.05 -2.41 7.18
N ILE A 50 -1.53 -1.75 6.14
CA ILE A 50 -0.77 -0.75 5.39
C ILE A 50 -1.58 0.54 5.45
N TRP A 51 -1.00 1.56 6.08
CA TRP A 51 -1.67 2.83 6.31
C TRP A 51 -1.09 3.91 5.39
N PHE A 52 -1.93 4.87 5.03
CA PHE A 52 -1.54 6.01 4.21
C PHE A 52 -2.09 7.29 4.82
N TYR A 53 -1.26 8.33 4.86
CA TYR A 53 -1.73 9.66 5.20
C TYR A 53 -2.16 10.39 3.94
N ALA A 54 -3.38 10.93 3.95
CA ALA A 54 -3.92 11.76 2.88
C ALA A 54 -4.71 12.93 3.47
N LYS A 55 -4.76 14.05 2.75
CA LYS A 55 -5.68 15.13 3.12
C LYS A 55 -7.12 14.73 2.79
N ARG A 56 -8.08 15.13 3.62
CA ARG A 56 -9.51 14.81 3.42
C ARG A 56 -10.06 15.38 2.10
N ASP A 57 -9.53 16.51 1.66
CA ASP A 57 -9.90 17.22 0.44
C ASP A 57 -9.09 16.80 -0.80
N SER A 58 -8.12 15.89 -0.65
CA SER A 58 -7.46 15.28 -1.81
C SER A 58 -8.46 14.45 -2.63
N GLU A 59 -8.14 14.19 -3.90
CA GLU A 59 -8.95 13.32 -4.76
C GLU A 59 -9.26 11.99 -4.06
N MET A 60 -8.23 11.32 -3.54
CA MET A 60 -8.37 10.05 -2.83
C MET A 60 -9.11 10.16 -1.49
N GLY A 61 -8.85 11.22 -0.71
CA GLY A 61 -9.55 11.45 0.54
C GLY A 61 -11.05 11.68 0.33
N SER A 62 -11.41 12.49 -0.66
CA SER A 62 -12.79 12.79 -1.03
C SER A 62 -13.50 11.54 -1.60
N ALA A 63 -12.76 10.75 -2.39
CA ALA A 63 -13.27 9.52 -2.98
C ALA A 63 -13.58 8.43 -1.96
N ILE A 64 -12.84 8.33 -0.85
CA ILE A 64 -13.09 7.33 0.21
C ILE A 64 -14.18 7.80 1.18
N ALA A 65 -14.28 9.11 1.42
CA ALA A 65 -15.28 9.69 2.33
C ALA A 65 -16.72 9.72 1.76
N SER A 66 -16.88 9.45 0.46
CA SER A 66 -18.17 9.32 -0.24
C SER A 66 -18.68 7.88 -0.25
#